data_AF-A0A833YQ49-F1
#
_entry.id   AF-A0A833YQ49-F1
#
_cell.length_a   1.000
_cell.length_b   1.000
_cell.length_c   1.000
_cell.angle_alpha   90.00
_cell.angle_beta   90.00
_cell.angle_gamma   90.00
#
_symmetry.space_group_name_H-M   'P 1'
#
loop_
_entity.id
_entity.type
_entity.pdbx_description
1 polymer ?
#
loop_
_entity_poly.entity_id
_entity_poly.type
_entity_poly.pdbx_seq_one_letter_code
_entity_poly.pdbx_strand_id
1 'polypeptide(L)'
;MAQIKGQIKISKIELNDEEKANLSDAEFKTLVIRILTEMVEYGCKIEKKVKAVQSVIYIYGGNSEGQGTRTQINDLEQKEERNIQPEQNEETRIQKNEEMLRNLQDNFKYSNIQIVGVPEGEEEE
;
A
#
# COMPACT_ATOMS: atom_id res chain seq x y z
N MET A 1 9.19 35.15 -8.44
CA MET A 1 9.06 34.14 -7.36
C MET A 1 8.78 32.80 -8.01
N ALA A 2 9.73 31.87 -7.93
CA ALA A 2 9.66 30.57 -8.60
C ALA A 2 9.09 29.52 -7.64
N GLN A 3 8.03 28.81 -8.03
CA GLN A 3 7.61 27.56 -7.39
C GLN A 3 7.94 26.41 -8.33
N ILE A 4 9.08 25.77 -8.11
CA ILE A 4 9.43 24.50 -8.75
C ILE A 4 8.85 23.40 -7.85
N LYS A 5 7.62 22.98 -8.16
CA LYS A 5 7.01 21.81 -7.53
C LYS A 5 7.49 20.58 -8.28
N GLY A 6 8.64 20.05 -7.87
CA GLY A 6 9.17 18.79 -8.39
C GLY A 6 8.22 17.66 -8.04
N GLN A 7 7.36 17.27 -8.98
CA GLN A 7 6.76 15.94 -8.94
C GLN A 7 7.90 14.97 -9.17
N ILE A 8 8.31 14.27 -8.11
CA ILE A 8 9.20 13.11 -8.26
C ILE A 8 8.38 12.09 -9.04
N LYS A 9 8.58 12.06 -10.35
CA LYS A 9 8.05 11.00 -11.21
C LYS A 9 8.81 9.74 -10.83
N ILE A 10 8.25 8.97 -9.90
CA ILE A 10 8.80 7.70 -9.48
C ILE A 10 8.67 6.76 -10.67
N SER A 11 9.75 6.59 -11.41
CA SER A 11 9.81 5.64 -12.52
C SER A 11 9.66 4.22 -11.96
N LYS A 12 8.69 3.48 -12.48
CA LYS A 12 8.53 2.04 -12.21
C LYS A 12 9.71 1.32 -12.84
N ILE A 13 10.74 1.03 -12.04
CA ILE A 13 11.84 0.14 -12.45
C ILE A 13 11.49 -1.23 -11.88
N GLU A 14 11.01 -2.10 -12.76
CA GLU A 14 10.93 -3.53 -12.49
C GLU A 14 12.34 -4.10 -12.58
N LEU A 15 13.04 -4.16 -11.44
CA LEU A 15 14.33 -4.83 -11.35
C LEU A 15 14.10 -6.34 -11.37
N ASN A 16 14.91 -7.06 -12.14
CA ASN A 16 14.91 -8.51 -12.10
C ASN A 16 15.58 -9.00 -10.79
N ASP A 17 15.41 -10.29 -10.46
CA ASP A 17 15.89 -10.82 -9.17
C ASP A 17 17.42 -10.87 -9.06
N GLU A 18 18.14 -10.93 -10.19
CA GLU A 18 19.60 -10.90 -10.25
C GLU A 18 20.16 -9.47 -10.10
N GLU A 19 19.44 -8.46 -10.58
CA GLU A 19 19.76 -7.04 -10.35
C GLU A 19 19.53 -6.65 -8.89
N LYS A 20 18.50 -7.22 -8.23
CA LYS A 20 18.23 -7.01 -6.80
C LYS A 20 19.32 -7.58 -5.90
N ALA A 21 19.91 -8.72 -6.27
CA ALA A 21 20.96 -9.38 -5.50
C ALA A 21 22.29 -8.59 -5.49
N ASN A 22 22.50 -7.74 -6.49
CA ASN A 22 23.76 -7.02 -6.71
C ASN A 22 23.67 -5.51 -6.37
N LEU A 23 22.66 -5.09 -5.61
CA LEU A 23 22.48 -3.69 -5.24
C LEU A 23 23.53 -3.23 -4.23
N SER A 24 24.04 -2.02 -4.40
CA SER A 24 24.78 -1.32 -3.34
C SER A 24 23.86 -0.97 -2.17
N ASP A 25 24.42 -0.71 -0.99
CA ASP A 25 23.64 -0.35 0.21
C ASP A 25 22.75 0.90 -0.02
N ALA A 26 23.24 1.89 -0.78
CA ALA A 26 22.47 3.08 -1.13
C ALA A 26 21.29 2.75 -2.06
N GLU A 27 21.51 1.88 -3.06
CA GLU A 27 20.46 1.45 -3.98
C GLU A 27 19.42 0.57 -3.27
N PHE A 28 19.88 -0.32 -2.39
CA PHE A 28 19.02 -1.15 -1.54
C PHE A 28 18.13 -0.28 -0.64
N LYS A 29 18.71 0.68 0.10
CA LYS A 29 17.94 1.62 0.94
C LYS A 29 16.92 2.40 0.11
N THR A 30 17.32 2.87 -1.06
CA THR A 30 16.43 3.57 -1.99
C THR A 30 15.27 2.68 -2.45
N LEU A 31 15.55 1.41 -2.76
CA LEU A 31 14.54 0.43 -3.15
C LEU A 31 13.53 0.18 -2.01
N VAL A 32 14.02 -0.04 -0.79
CA VAL A 32 13.16 -0.27 0.40
C VAL A 32 12.27 0.95 0.67
N ILE A 33 12.83 2.16 0.67
CA ILE A 33 12.06 3.41 0.86
C ILE A 33 10.98 3.53 -0.20
N ARG A 34 11.31 3.24 -1.47
CA ARG A 34 10.35 3.29 -2.58
C ARG A 34 9.19 2.32 -2.36
N ILE A 35 9.47 1.07 -2.00
CA ILE A 35 8.43 0.06 -1.78
C ILE A 35 7.52 0.45 -0.63
N LEU A 36 8.09 0.88 0.50
CA LEU A 36 7.31 1.34 1.65
C LEU A 36 6.42 2.53 1.29
N THR A 37 6.93 3.48 0.49
CA THR A 37 6.16 4.62 -0.01
C THR A 37 4.98 4.16 -0.87
N GLU A 38 5.21 3.24 -1.81
CA GLU A 38 4.13 2.69 -2.66
C GLU A 38 3.03 2.00 -1.83
N MET A 39 3.41 1.26 -0.79
CA MET A 39 2.43 0.60 0.09
C MET A 39 1.59 1.61 0.89
N VAL A 40 2.21 2.67 1.41
CA VAL A 40 1.49 3.74 2.12
C VAL A 40 0.50 4.46 1.20
N GLU A 41 0.90 4.78 -0.02
CA GLU A 41 0.03 5.41 -1.02
C GLU A 41 -1.16 4.51 -1.37
N TYR A 42 -0.91 3.21 -1.56
CA TYR A 42 -1.97 2.24 -1.85
C TYR A 42 -2.94 2.09 -0.67
N GLY A 43 -2.45 2.03 0.56
CA GLY A 43 -3.28 2.03 1.78
C GLY A 43 -4.19 3.27 1.85
N CYS A 44 -3.66 4.46 1.54
CA CYS A 44 -4.45 5.70 1.47
C CYS A 44 -5.57 5.63 0.40
N LYS A 45 -5.31 4.97 -0.74
CA LYS A 45 -6.33 4.78 -1.79
C LYS A 45 -7.44 3.85 -1.33
N ILE A 46 -7.09 2.73 -0.67
CA ILE A 46 -8.06 1.80 -0.09
C ILE A 46 -8.93 2.51 0.94
N GLU A 47 -8.33 3.26 1.87
CA GLU A 47 -9.08 3.97 2.91
C GLU A 47 -10.15 4.91 2.31
N LYS A 48 -9.80 5.65 1.26
CA LYS A 48 -10.74 6.53 0.55
C LYS A 48 -11.90 5.74 -0.09
N LYS A 49 -11.62 4.60 -0.72
CA LYS A 49 -12.65 3.74 -1.31
C LYS A 49 -13.56 3.13 -0.25
N VAL A 50 -13.00 2.64 0.84
CA VAL A 50 -13.76 2.09 1.97
C VAL A 50 -14.70 3.14 2.54
N LYS A 51 -14.24 4.39 2.74
CA LYS A 51 -15.11 5.49 3.18
C LYS A 51 -16.23 5.79 2.18
N ALA A 52 -15.95 5.76 0.88
CA ALA A 52 -16.97 5.97 -0.15
C ALA A 52 -18.03 4.85 -0.11
N VAL A 53 -17.62 3.59 -0.06
CA VAL A 53 -18.55 2.44 0.06
C VAL A 53 -19.35 2.52 1.35
N GLN A 54 -18.72 2.85 2.48
CA GLN A 54 -19.41 3.03 3.75
C GLN A 54 -20.48 4.13 3.69
N SER A 55 -20.19 5.26 3.03
CA SER A 55 -21.19 6.32 2.84
C SER A 55 -22.38 5.89 1.97
N VAL A 56 -22.14 5.04 0.96
CA VAL A 56 -23.19 4.46 0.14
C VAL A 56 -24.06 3.53 0.99
N ILE A 57 -23.45 2.60 1.74
CA ILE A 57 -24.18 1.68 2.63
C ILE A 57 -25.06 2.45 3.63
N TYR A 58 -24.56 3.54 4.22
CA TYR A 58 -25.34 4.37 5.14
C TYR A 58 -26.57 5.01 4.47
N ILE A 59 -26.44 5.50 3.24
CA ILE A 59 -27.56 6.07 2.46
C ILE A 59 -28.61 5.01 2.14
N TYR A 60 -28.19 3.79 1.77
CA TYR A 60 -29.11 2.68 1.45
C TYR A 60 -29.75 2.05 2.69
N GLY A 61 -29.05 2.00 3.82
CA GLY A 61 -29.57 1.47 5.08
C GLY A 61 -30.58 2.40 5.78
N GLY A 62 -30.61 3.69 5.41
CA GLY A 62 -31.47 4.70 6.03
C GLY A 62 -32.71 5.12 5.23
N ASN A 63 -32.72 4.98 3.90
CA ASN A 63 -33.78 5.53 3.05
C ASN A 63 -34.35 4.50 2.06
N SER A 64 -35.53 3.96 2.38
CA SER A 64 -36.34 3.11 1.51
C SER A 64 -37.15 3.89 0.47
N GLU A 65 -36.52 4.75 -0.35
CA GLU A 65 -37.26 5.52 -1.38
C GLU A 65 -36.53 5.66 -2.73
N GLY A 66 -36.52 4.55 -3.48
CA GLY A 66 -37.20 4.50 -4.78
C GLY A 66 -36.50 4.98 -6.06
N GLN A 67 -36.15 6.27 -6.22
CA GLN A 67 -35.93 6.81 -7.57
C GLN A 67 -34.71 7.72 -7.80
N GLY A 68 -34.11 8.31 -6.76
CA GLY A 68 -32.86 9.08 -6.91
C GLY A 68 -31.59 8.22 -6.99
N THR A 69 -31.68 6.96 -6.59
CA THR A 69 -30.56 6.02 -6.41
C THR A 69 -30.11 5.33 -7.69
N ARG A 70 -31.01 5.16 -8.67
CA ARG A 70 -30.74 4.37 -9.89
C ARG A 70 -29.69 5.01 -10.82
N THR A 71 -29.67 6.35 -10.88
CA THR A 71 -28.71 7.10 -11.72
C THR A 71 -27.31 7.12 -11.12
N GLN A 72 -27.19 7.17 -9.79
CA GLN A 72 -25.89 7.11 -9.10
C GLN A 72 -25.26 5.71 -9.18
N ILE A 73 -26.08 4.64 -9.17
CA ILE A 73 -25.59 3.27 -9.35
C ILE A 73 -24.97 3.08 -10.73
N ASN A 74 -25.63 3.53 -11.81
CA ASN A 74 -25.12 3.42 -13.18
C ASN A 74 -23.77 4.15 -13.37
N ASP A 75 -23.62 5.34 -12.77
CA ASP A 75 -22.35 6.09 -12.81
C ASP A 75 -21.24 5.41 -11.98
N LEU A 76 -21.60 4.71 -10.89
CA LEU A 76 -20.67 3.92 -10.10
C LEU A 76 -20.20 2.68 -10.86
N GLU A 77 -21.12 1.94 -11.48
CA GLU A 77 -20.89 0.69 -12.21
C GLU A 77 -20.00 0.93 -13.44
N GLN A 78 -20.23 2.01 -14.19
CA GLN A 78 -19.39 2.39 -15.34
C GLN A 78 -18.02 2.99 -14.94
N LYS A 79 -17.88 3.46 -13.70
CA LYS A 79 -16.60 3.91 -13.12
C LYS A 79 -15.80 2.72 -12.57
N GLU A 80 -16.49 1.72 -12.05
CA GLU A 80 -15.92 0.46 -11.57
C GLU A 80 -15.29 -0.33 -12.73
N GLU A 81 -16.00 -0.48 -13.84
CA GLU A 81 -15.55 -1.24 -15.02
C GLU A 81 -14.26 -0.67 -15.67
N ARG A 82 -14.09 0.66 -15.64
CA ARG A 82 -12.88 1.35 -16.14
C ARG A 82 -11.67 1.22 -15.21
N ASN A 83 -11.85 0.81 -13.96
CA ASN A 83 -10.79 0.80 -12.94
C ASN A 83 -10.17 -0.59 -12.70
N ILE A 84 -10.78 -1.67 -13.22
CA ILE A 84 -10.39 -3.06 -12.91
C ILE A 84 -8.95 -3.37 -13.37
N GLN A 85 -8.60 -3.05 -14.62
CA GLN A 85 -7.28 -3.37 -15.17
C GLN A 85 -6.09 -2.66 -14.49
N PRO A 86 -6.11 -1.32 -14.28
CA PRO A 86 -5.03 -0.66 -13.56
C PRO A 86 -4.97 -1.07 -12.08
N GLU A 87 -6.10 -1.41 -11.46
CA GLU A 87 -6.14 -1.90 -10.08
C GLU A 87 -5.55 -3.30 -9.93
N GLN A 88 -5.82 -4.23 -10.86
CA GLN A 88 -5.23 -5.57 -10.83
C GLN A 88 -3.70 -5.54 -10.99
N ASN A 89 -3.18 -4.69 -11.87
CA ASN A 89 -1.73 -4.51 -12.02
C ASN A 89 -1.11 -3.83 -10.80
N GLU A 90 -1.82 -2.90 -10.15
CA GLU A 90 -1.35 -2.29 -8.91
C GLU A 90 -1.37 -3.29 -7.76
N GLU A 91 -2.43 -4.07 -7.61
CA GLU A 91 -2.61 -5.09 -6.56
C GLU A 91 -1.57 -6.22 -6.66
N THR A 92 -1.37 -6.79 -7.85
CA THR A 92 -0.33 -7.83 -8.06
C THR A 92 1.07 -7.32 -7.75
N ARG A 93 1.36 -6.05 -8.04
CA ARG A 93 2.62 -5.41 -7.67
C ARG A 93 2.75 -5.21 -6.16
N ILE A 94 1.68 -4.78 -5.48
CA ILE A 94 1.68 -4.62 -4.02
C ILE A 94 1.83 -5.97 -3.31
N GLN A 95 1.21 -7.04 -3.82
CA GLN A 95 1.39 -8.40 -3.30
C GLN A 95 2.85 -8.86 -3.39
N LYS A 96 3.50 -8.66 -4.55
CA LYS A 96 4.93 -8.96 -4.72
C LYS A 96 5.81 -8.15 -3.76
N ASN A 97 5.48 -6.87 -3.56
CA ASN A 97 6.20 -6.02 -2.62
C ASN A 97 6.04 -6.50 -1.17
N GLU A 98 4.84 -6.92 -0.76
CA GLU A 98 4.59 -7.49 0.56
C GLU A 98 5.42 -8.77 0.79
N GLU A 99 5.41 -9.69 -0.18
CA GLU A 99 6.20 -10.92 -0.12
C GLU A 99 7.69 -10.62 0.02
N MET A 100 8.21 -9.67 -0.76
CA MET A 100 9.62 -9.29 -0.69
C MET A 100 10.00 -8.69 0.66
N LEU A 101 9.14 -7.87 1.28
CA LEU A 101 9.38 -7.33 2.61
C LEU A 101 9.31 -8.41 3.70
N ARG A 102 8.40 -9.38 3.56
CA ARG A 102 8.31 -10.52 4.49
C ARG A 102 9.58 -11.35 4.44
N ASN A 103 10.04 -11.71 3.24
CA ASN A 103 11.31 -12.43 3.04
C ASN A 103 12.50 -11.64 3.60
N LEU A 104 12.52 -10.32 3.39
CA LEU A 104 13.57 -9.46 3.94
C LEU A 104 13.54 -9.46 5.48
N GLN A 105 12.37 -9.36 6.09
CA GLN A 105 12.21 -9.43 7.53
C GLN A 105 12.68 -10.78 8.08
N ASP A 106 12.34 -11.88 7.42
CA ASP A 106 12.76 -13.22 7.82
C ASP A 106 14.28 -13.38 7.70
N ASN A 107 14.89 -12.85 6.65
CA ASN A 107 16.35 -12.83 6.49
C ASN A 107 17.06 -12.06 7.63
N PHE A 108 16.52 -10.91 8.03
CA PHE A 108 17.08 -10.16 9.18
C PHE A 108 16.86 -10.89 10.52
N LYS A 109 15.80 -11.68 10.64
CA LYS A 109 15.47 -12.44 11.85
C LYS A 109 16.14 -13.80 11.92
N TYR A 110 16.66 -14.33 10.82
CA TYR A 110 17.24 -15.67 10.75
C TYR A 110 18.34 -15.92 11.80
N SER A 111 19.09 -14.88 12.17
CA SER A 111 20.13 -14.93 13.19
C SER A 111 19.70 -14.42 14.57
N ASN A 112 18.47 -13.92 14.73
CA ASN A 112 18.02 -13.28 15.98
C ASN A 112 17.45 -14.34 16.94
N ILE A 113 17.94 -14.36 18.17
CA ILE A 113 17.43 -15.22 19.24
C ILE A 113 16.49 -14.37 20.12
N GLN A 114 15.23 -14.78 20.22
CA GLN A 114 14.26 -14.15 21.12
C GLN A 114 14.29 -14.85 22.49
N ILE A 115 14.71 -14.13 23.53
CA ILE A 115 14.68 -14.64 24.92
C ILE A 115 13.44 -14.04 25.60
N VAL A 116 12.52 -14.90 26.05
CA VAL A 116 11.26 -14.51 26.71
C VAL A 116 11.34 -14.87 28.20
N GLY A 117 10.84 -14.01 29.08
CA GLY A 117 10.76 -14.26 30.52
C GLY A 117 12.00 -13.84 31.32
N VAL A 118 12.87 -12.99 30.75
CA VAL A 118 13.92 -12.30 31.50
C VAL A 118 13.26 -11.16 32.30
N PRO A 119 13.40 -11.12 33.64
CA PRO A 119 12.90 -9.99 34.42
C PRO A 119 13.62 -8.71 33.99
N GLU A 120 12.88 -7.62 33.80
CA GLU A 120 13.45 -6.30 33.57
C GLU A 120 14.29 -5.94 34.80
N GLY A 121 15.59 -5.71 34.59
CA GLY A 121 16.48 -5.30 35.68
C GLY A 121 16.08 -3.92 36.18
N GLU A 122 16.07 -3.74 37.50
CA GLU A 122 15.87 -2.42 38.10
C GLU A 122 17.01 -1.49 37.63
N GLU A 123 16.66 -0.37 37.00
CA GLU A 123 17.63 0.70 36.74
C GLU A 123 18.06 1.25 38.12
N GLU A 124 19.33 1.07 38.48
CA GLU A 124 19.88 1.75 39.66
C GLU A 124 19.81 3.27 39.43
N GLU A 125 19.05 3.98 40.28
CA GLU A 125 18.90 5.45 40.33
C GLU A 125 20.22 6.20 40.55
#